data_AF-A0A3M1L018-F1
#
_entry.id   AF-A0A3M1L018-F1
#
_cell.length_a   1.000
_cell.length_b   1.000
_cell.length_c   1.000
_cell.angle_alpha   90.00
_cell.angle_beta   90.00
_cell.angle_gamma   90.00
#
_symmetry.space_group_name_H-M   'P 1'
#
loop_
_entity.id
_entity.type
_entity.pdbx_description
1 polymer ?
#
loop_
_entity_poly.entity_id
_entity_poly.type
_entity_poly.pdbx_seq_one_letter_code
_entity_poly.pdbx_strand_id
1 'polypeptide(L)'
;MTQTPAKPQNSDQTTFLASEQASNQLLKDQANSAAPVKKKEFLTRSQLDLQKTLLLWGLPLVLAPLATLTFLGYRIVHQKQKESLQTQLNSRLVTVTQAVQDTVDEAVKTTKWIAEDDLVIQAAKQGNLIAKQQKLNQLSESQLEEKFSTSKLIRPNQTWNQYLARVGKIGETAEIFFTNTDGLDVAYSNPTSDFVQQDEIWWQMAKKQGIWVSPMSYDESAATNSFSVSQRINQPNSGEFLGVVKTVFATEKFSQIWQYLNQLPLTETESIQLVDWQKAETVAQLNSTGTNINQVIVGSEQFQKLIKAIGEIATQQPVSDWTTKIKQLTQQYQLSELKNKTWQNAQGNKFLLLSFIYQGREYSISSLPISNILAIVSVDNAEIEAAGNDIVGSFVLLSAMIFIVTSTASWWLARRLSAPLQELVEKAEAFAAGDLNVFAQPQGTRETQTLADSFNKLIKQVRNLLSKQELATQRANVIAEISSARTINQEDLYQTFNQALQKSRPLLGVERLTIHFFNPDGSTY
;
A
#
# COMPACT_ATOMS: atom_id res chain seq x y z
N MET A 1 62.37 -46.78 62.66
CA MET A 1 61.39 -45.86 63.26
C MET A 1 60.12 -45.91 62.42
N THR A 2 59.20 -46.73 62.90
CA THR A 2 57.82 -46.93 62.46
C THR A 2 56.92 -46.31 63.52
N GLN A 3 55.86 -45.59 63.15
CA GLN A 3 54.50 -45.75 63.70
C GLN A 3 53.53 -44.60 63.33
N THR A 4 52.34 -45.08 62.98
CA THR A 4 50.97 -44.55 62.91
C THR A 4 50.58 -43.48 63.95
N PRO A 5 49.55 -42.67 63.63
CA PRO A 5 48.29 -42.68 64.41
C PRO A 5 47.05 -42.49 63.49
N ALA A 6 45.79 -42.61 63.85
CA ALA A 6 45.00 -43.29 64.89
C ALA A 6 43.52 -43.16 64.45
N LYS A 7 42.67 -44.10 64.86
CA LYS A 7 41.22 -44.23 64.55
C LYS A 7 40.35 -43.46 65.57
N PRO A 8 39.12 -43.06 65.23
CA PRO A 8 37.91 -43.61 65.90
C PRO A 8 36.71 -43.65 64.91
N GLN A 9 35.48 -44.14 65.13
CA GLN A 9 34.77 -44.98 66.11
C GLN A 9 33.52 -45.51 65.37
N ASN A 10 32.91 -46.56 65.89
CA ASN A 10 31.87 -47.38 65.26
C ASN A 10 30.46 -46.95 65.74
N SER A 11 29.55 -46.56 64.84
CA SER A 11 28.11 -46.43 65.11
C SER A 11 27.29 -46.28 63.83
N ASP A 12 26.96 -47.36 63.10
CA ASP A 12 25.94 -47.31 62.02
C ASP A 12 25.51 -48.72 61.58
N GLN A 13 24.95 -49.53 62.49
CA GLN A 13 24.31 -50.80 62.12
C GLN A 13 22.81 -50.88 62.47
N THR A 14 22.22 -49.81 63.00
CA THR A 14 20.77 -49.70 63.26
C THR A 14 20.05 -48.78 62.28
N THR A 15 20.76 -48.15 61.34
CA THR A 15 20.21 -47.21 60.35
C THR A 15 19.92 -47.86 58.98
N PHE A 16 20.38 -49.09 58.74
CA PHE A 16 20.28 -49.73 57.41
C PHE A 16 18.94 -50.45 57.15
N LEU A 17 18.33 -51.09 58.16
CA LEU A 17 17.10 -51.89 57.96
C LEU A 17 15.82 -51.03 57.76
N ALA A 18 15.81 -49.77 58.20
CA ALA A 18 14.70 -48.84 57.95
C ALA A 18 14.78 -48.15 56.56
N SER A 19 15.99 -48.07 55.97
CA SER A 19 16.20 -47.46 54.65
C SER A 19 15.83 -48.38 53.48
N GLU A 20 15.90 -49.69 53.70
CA GLU A 20 15.64 -50.71 52.67
C GLU A 20 14.14 -50.96 52.45
N GLN A 21 13.31 -50.80 53.49
CA GLN A 21 11.85 -50.89 53.37
C GLN A 21 11.23 -49.64 52.72
N ALA A 22 11.76 -48.44 53.00
CA ALA A 22 11.33 -47.20 52.35
C ALA A 22 11.69 -47.17 50.85
N SER A 23 12.87 -47.69 50.48
CA SER A 23 13.31 -47.76 49.08
C SER A 23 12.48 -48.75 48.24
N ASN A 24 12.07 -49.88 48.83
CA ASN A 24 11.23 -50.87 48.16
C ASN A 24 9.75 -50.44 47.99
N GLN A 25 9.26 -49.48 48.78
CA GLN A 25 7.92 -48.90 48.61
C GLN A 25 7.91 -47.80 47.54
N LEU A 26 8.97 -46.97 47.46
CA LEU A 26 9.19 -46.01 46.36
C LEU A 26 9.35 -46.67 44.99
N LEU A 27 9.99 -47.84 44.91
CA LEU A 27 10.12 -48.62 43.68
C LEU A 27 8.80 -49.25 43.21
N LYS A 28 7.86 -49.56 44.11
CA LYS A 28 6.54 -50.10 43.75
C LYS A 28 5.56 -49.02 43.30
N ASP A 29 5.60 -47.82 43.88
CA ASP A 29 4.76 -46.70 43.45
C ASP A 29 5.25 -46.06 42.13
N GLN A 30 6.55 -46.14 41.83
CA GLN A 30 7.09 -45.76 40.51
C GLN A 30 6.81 -46.80 39.40
N ALA A 31 6.56 -48.07 39.74
CA ALA A 31 6.24 -49.10 38.75
C ALA A 31 4.77 -49.08 38.27
N ASN A 32 3.84 -48.46 39.03
CA ASN A 32 2.41 -48.40 38.71
C ASN A 32 1.92 -47.06 38.13
N SER A 33 2.81 -46.10 37.85
CA SER A 33 2.49 -44.82 37.18
C SER A 33 3.03 -44.71 35.74
N ALA A 34 3.62 -45.79 35.20
CA ALA A 34 3.97 -45.87 33.80
C ALA A 34 2.71 -46.13 32.96
N ALA A 35 2.01 -45.05 32.58
CA ALA A 35 1.08 -45.07 31.46
C ALA A 35 1.76 -45.76 30.26
N PRO A 36 1.03 -46.54 29.44
CA PRO A 36 1.65 -47.24 28.32
C PRO A 36 2.36 -46.19 27.47
N VAL A 37 3.67 -46.31 27.35
CA VAL A 37 4.44 -45.56 26.36
C VAL A 37 3.86 -46.01 25.03
N LYS A 38 2.89 -45.26 24.51
CA LYS A 38 2.54 -45.30 23.10
C LYS A 38 3.87 -45.17 22.40
N LYS A 39 4.32 -46.25 21.75
CA LYS A 39 5.34 -46.17 20.72
C LYS A 39 4.93 -44.96 19.89
N LYS A 40 5.65 -43.85 19.99
CA LYS A 40 5.63 -42.86 18.94
C LYS A 40 6.15 -43.68 17.76
N GLU A 41 5.23 -44.13 16.92
CA GLU A 41 5.52 -44.36 15.52
C GLU A 41 6.22 -43.08 15.10
N PHE A 42 7.55 -43.13 15.09
CA PHE A 42 8.31 -42.26 14.23
C PHE A 42 7.65 -42.47 12.89
N LEU A 43 6.90 -41.47 12.42
CA LEU A 43 6.44 -41.37 11.05
C LEU A 43 7.64 -41.79 10.21
N THR A 44 7.58 -43.02 9.69
CA THR A 44 8.54 -43.51 8.73
C THR A 44 8.43 -42.50 7.61
N ARG A 45 9.43 -41.61 7.52
CA ARG A 45 9.58 -40.67 6.42
C ARG A 45 9.39 -41.54 5.18
N SER A 46 8.25 -41.41 4.52
CA SER A 46 8.00 -42.16 3.29
C SER A 46 9.22 -41.92 2.41
N GLN A 47 9.86 -42.99 1.95
CA GLN A 47 10.99 -42.92 1.02
C GLN A 47 10.49 -42.30 -0.29
N LEU A 48 10.31 -40.98 -0.27
CA LEU A 48 9.96 -40.19 -1.42
C LEU A 48 11.19 -40.22 -2.30
N ASP A 49 11.05 -40.82 -3.49
CA ASP A 49 12.00 -40.70 -4.57
C ASP A 49 12.52 -39.26 -4.64
N LEU A 50 13.83 -39.12 -4.84
CA LEU A 50 14.51 -37.84 -4.91
C LEU A 50 13.87 -36.91 -5.96
N GLN A 51 13.17 -37.45 -6.98
CA GLN A 51 12.32 -36.67 -7.89
C GLN A 51 11.16 -35.98 -7.18
N LYS A 52 10.40 -36.74 -6.37
CA LYS A 52 9.27 -36.23 -5.61
C LYS A 52 9.76 -35.24 -4.56
N THR A 53 10.90 -35.49 -3.93
CA THR A 53 11.48 -34.59 -2.93
C THR A 53 11.92 -33.26 -3.54
N LEU A 54 12.60 -33.27 -4.69
CA LEU A 54 13.00 -32.04 -5.40
C LEU A 54 11.80 -31.23 -5.89
N LEU A 55 10.75 -31.89 -6.39
CA LEU A 55 9.52 -31.21 -6.81
C LEU A 55 8.69 -30.71 -5.63
N LEU A 56 8.60 -31.46 -4.52
CA LEU A 56 7.83 -31.04 -3.34
C LEU A 56 8.48 -29.88 -2.61
N TRP A 57 9.81 -29.84 -2.52
CA TRP A 57 10.51 -28.88 -1.66
C TRP A 57 11.26 -27.79 -2.44
N GLY A 58 11.79 -28.09 -3.62
CA GLY A 58 12.51 -27.12 -4.45
C GLY A 58 11.58 -26.11 -5.12
N LEU A 59 10.42 -26.56 -5.57
CA LEU A 59 9.45 -25.73 -6.29
C LEU A 59 8.83 -24.66 -5.38
N PRO A 60 8.31 -24.98 -4.17
CA PRO A 60 7.84 -23.95 -3.23
C PRO A 60 8.91 -22.99 -2.77
N LEU A 61 10.17 -23.44 -2.65
CA LEU A 61 11.30 -22.60 -2.23
C LEU A 61 11.57 -21.47 -3.22
N VAL A 62 11.33 -21.70 -4.52
CA VAL A 62 11.50 -20.69 -5.57
C VAL A 62 10.21 -19.87 -5.79
N LEU A 63 9.06 -20.51 -5.68
CA LEU A 63 7.78 -19.85 -5.93
C LEU A 63 7.29 -18.98 -4.77
N ALA A 64 7.55 -19.35 -3.52
CA ALA A 64 7.11 -18.56 -2.38
C ALA A 64 7.72 -17.15 -2.38
N PRO A 65 9.04 -16.95 -2.61
CA PRO A 65 9.62 -15.62 -2.76
C PRO A 65 9.05 -14.82 -3.95
N LEU A 66 8.76 -15.49 -5.06
CA LEU A 66 8.20 -14.84 -6.23
C LEU A 66 6.75 -14.38 -5.99
N ALA A 67 5.95 -15.23 -5.35
CA ALA A 67 4.58 -14.89 -4.98
C ALA A 67 4.54 -13.76 -3.95
N THR A 68 5.43 -13.77 -2.96
CA THR A 68 5.53 -12.68 -1.98
C THR A 68 6.00 -11.38 -2.63
N LEU A 69 7.00 -11.41 -3.52
CA LEU A 69 7.42 -10.22 -4.28
C LEU A 69 6.31 -9.67 -5.17
N THR A 70 5.54 -10.55 -5.83
CA THR A 70 4.39 -10.16 -6.65
C THR A 70 3.32 -9.48 -5.79
N PHE A 71 2.99 -10.06 -4.64
CA PHE A 71 2.02 -9.52 -3.70
C PHE A 71 2.48 -8.20 -3.07
N LEU A 72 3.75 -8.10 -2.68
CA LEU A 72 4.34 -6.88 -2.15
C LEU A 72 4.38 -5.78 -3.22
N GLY A 73 4.76 -6.12 -4.45
CA GLY A 73 4.74 -5.22 -5.60
C GLY A 73 3.34 -4.68 -5.87
N TYR A 74 2.34 -5.56 -5.92
CA TYR A 74 0.92 -5.18 -6.02
C TYR A 74 0.54 -4.16 -4.94
N ARG A 75 0.82 -4.48 -3.67
CA ARG A 75 0.47 -3.61 -2.52
C ARG A 75 1.17 -2.25 -2.60
N ILE A 76 2.45 -2.22 -2.92
CA ILE A 76 3.24 -0.98 -3.01
C ILE A 76 2.77 -0.10 -4.17
N VAL A 77 2.52 -0.69 -5.35
CA VAL A 77 2.08 0.06 -6.54
C VAL A 77 0.71 0.68 -6.31
N HIS A 78 -0.28 -0.09 -5.85
CA HIS A 78 -1.62 0.44 -5.58
C HIS A 78 -1.60 1.53 -4.51
N GLN A 79 -0.84 1.33 -3.43
CA GLN A 79 -0.72 2.34 -2.39
C GLN A 79 -0.08 3.63 -2.92
N LYS A 80 1.00 3.53 -3.70
CA LYS A 80 1.70 4.69 -4.27
C LYS A 80 0.86 5.43 -5.30
N GLN A 81 0.10 4.71 -6.14
CA GLN A 81 -0.83 5.32 -7.10
C GLN A 81 -1.90 6.12 -6.37
N LYS A 82 -2.50 5.53 -5.32
CA LYS A 82 -3.50 6.20 -4.49
C LYS A 82 -2.93 7.46 -3.82
N GLU A 83 -1.76 7.36 -3.19
CA GLU A 83 -1.10 8.51 -2.56
C GLU A 83 -0.72 9.61 -3.57
N SER A 84 -0.26 9.22 -4.77
CA SER A 84 0.04 10.15 -5.85
C SER A 84 -1.21 10.88 -6.34
N LEU A 85 -2.31 10.15 -6.58
CA LEU A 85 -3.57 10.73 -7.00
C LEU A 85 -4.14 11.67 -5.94
N GLN A 86 -4.16 11.25 -4.67
CA GLN A 86 -4.65 12.12 -3.60
C GLN A 86 -3.82 13.41 -3.49
N THR A 87 -2.51 13.32 -3.70
CA THR A 87 -1.64 14.50 -3.80
C THR A 87 -2.04 15.37 -5.00
N GLN A 88 -2.35 14.80 -6.16
CA GLN A 88 -2.81 15.52 -7.35
C GLN A 88 -4.17 16.20 -7.13
N LEU A 89 -5.17 15.48 -6.60
CA LEU A 89 -6.49 16.03 -6.28
C LEU A 89 -6.37 17.19 -5.29
N ASN A 90 -5.55 17.04 -4.24
CA ASN A 90 -5.31 18.10 -3.27
C ASN A 90 -4.57 19.29 -3.87
N SER A 91 -3.59 19.05 -4.76
CA SER A 91 -2.91 20.14 -5.46
C SER A 91 -3.88 20.92 -6.33
N ARG A 92 -4.74 20.23 -7.10
CA ARG A 92 -5.77 20.86 -7.94
C ARG A 92 -6.75 21.67 -7.10
N LEU A 93 -7.22 21.08 -6.01
CA LEU A 93 -8.12 21.75 -5.08
C LEU A 93 -7.49 23.01 -4.49
N VAL A 94 -6.23 22.96 -4.05
CA VAL A 94 -5.51 24.14 -3.56
C VAL A 94 -5.37 25.20 -4.65
N THR A 95 -5.09 24.81 -5.90
CA THR A 95 -5.05 25.75 -7.03
C THR A 95 -6.40 26.43 -7.25
N VAL A 96 -7.50 25.68 -7.23
CA VAL A 96 -8.86 26.23 -7.35
C VAL A 96 -9.16 27.18 -6.20
N THR A 97 -8.87 26.77 -4.96
CA THR A 97 -9.08 27.59 -3.77
C THR A 97 -8.26 28.89 -3.82
N GLN A 98 -6.99 28.83 -4.22
CA GLN A 98 -6.13 30.00 -4.36
C GLN A 98 -6.64 30.92 -5.47
N ALA A 99 -7.05 30.39 -6.62
CA ALA A 99 -7.59 31.21 -7.71
C ALA A 99 -8.86 31.97 -7.29
N VAL A 100 -9.79 31.30 -6.60
CA VAL A 100 -11.00 31.94 -6.06
C VAL A 100 -10.61 32.99 -5.01
N GLN A 101 -9.65 32.69 -4.15
CA GLN A 101 -9.13 33.62 -3.16
C GLN A 101 -8.55 34.88 -3.80
N ASP A 102 -7.74 34.73 -4.84
CA ASP A 102 -7.14 35.87 -5.56
C ASP A 102 -8.22 36.75 -6.20
N THR A 103 -9.26 36.15 -6.81
CA THR A 103 -10.39 36.90 -7.35
C THR A 103 -11.17 37.66 -6.28
N VAL A 104 -11.38 37.06 -5.09
CA VAL A 104 -12.05 37.74 -3.98
C VAL A 104 -11.17 38.82 -3.38
N ASP A 105 -9.87 38.59 -3.24
CA ASP A 105 -8.92 39.60 -2.74
C ASP A 105 -8.83 40.80 -3.70
N GLU A 106 -8.90 40.57 -5.01
CA GLU A 106 -9.01 41.63 -6.01
C GLU A 106 -10.32 42.40 -5.86
N ALA A 107 -11.45 41.71 -5.71
CA ALA A 107 -12.75 42.35 -5.48
C ALA A 107 -12.76 43.21 -4.20
N VAL A 108 -12.15 42.69 -3.12
CA VAL A 108 -11.94 43.41 -1.85
C VAL A 108 -11.07 44.64 -2.06
N LYS A 109 -9.94 44.49 -2.76
CA LYS A 109 -9.03 45.59 -3.06
C LYS A 109 -9.73 46.68 -3.87
N THR A 110 -10.45 46.32 -4.92
CA THR A 110 -11.22 47.28 -5.76
C THR A 110 -12.23 48.05 -4.93
N THR A 111 -13.01 47.36 -4.10
CA THR A 111 -14.02 47.99 -3.24
C THR A 111 -13.38 48.91 -2.21
N LYS A 112 -12.24 48.50 -1.64
CA LYS A 112 -11.46 49.32 -0.72
C LYS A 112 -10.92 50.59 -1.37
N TRP A 113 -10.41 50.48 -2.59
CA TRP A 113 -9.94 51.65 -3.35
C TRP A 113 -11.06 52.66 -3.58
N ILE A 114 -12.28 52.19 -3.88
CA ILE A 114 -13.46 53.05 -4.02
C ILE A 114 -13.82 53.70 -2.68
N ALA A 115 -13.77 52.97 -1.58
CA ALA A 115 -14.07 53.49 -0.24
C ALA A 115 -13.08 54.57 0.22
N GLU A 116 -11.84 54.50 -0.25
CA GLU A 116 -10.74 55.42 0.08
C GLU A 116 -10.59 56.57 -0.93
N ASP A 117 -11.42 56.62 -1.97
CA ASP A 117 -11.41 57.67 -2.99
C ASP A 117 -11.92 59.01 -2.42
N ASP A 118 -11.18 60.09 -2.66
CA ASP A 118 -11.50 61.42 -2.15
C ASP A 118 -12.87 61.94 -2.62
N LEU A 119 -13.30 61.61 -3.85
CA LEU A 119 -14.62 62.01 -4.37
C LEU A 119 -15.74 61.25 -3.64
N VAL A 120 -15.54 59.95 -3.37
CA VAL A 120 -16.51 59.13 -2.62
C VAL A 120 -16.61 59.62 -1.17
N ILE A 121 -15.48 59.89 -0.51
CA ILE A 121 -15.42 60.44 0.84
C ILE A 121 -16.13 61.81 0.91
N GLN A 122 -15.85 62.70 -0.03
CA GLN A 122 -16.50 64.02 -0.09
C GLN A 122 -18.01 63.90 -0.33
N ALA A 123 -18.42 62.99 -1.21
CA ALA A 123 -19.82 62.74 -1.49
C ALA A 123 -20.57 62.20 -0.27
N ALA A 124 -20.02 61.18 0.41
CA ALA A 124 -20.59 60.62 1.62
C ALA A 124 -20.75 61.69 2.72
N LYS A 125 -19.74 62.54 2.92
CA LYS A 125 -19.84 63.70 3.83
C LYS A 125 -20.96 64.67 3.46
N GLN A 126 -21.09 65.01 2.17
CA GLN A 126 -22.18 65.87 1.71
C GLN A 126 -23.55 65.21 1.96
N GLY A 127 -23.66 63.90 1.73
CA GLY A 127 -24.85 63.12 2.10
C GLY A 127 -25.18 63.23 3.59
N ASN A 128 -24.19 63.09 4.47
CA ASN A 128 -24.37 63.27 5.92
C ASN A 128 -24.87 64.67 6.29
N LEU A 129 -24.33 65.72 5.66
CA LEU A 129 -24.78 67.09 5.88
C LEU A 129 -26.23 67.29 5.44
N ILE A 130 -26.61 66.77 4.27
CA ILE A 130 -27.96 66.87 3.72
C ILE A 130 -28.96 66.11 4.61
N ALA A 131 -28.63 64.89 5.02
CA ALA A 131 -29.47 64.08 5.91
C ALA A 131 -29.77 64.81 7.22
N LYS A 132 -28.74 65.44 7.81
CA LYS A 132 -28.86 66.24 9.04
C LYS A 132 -29.69 67.51 8.82
N GLN A 133 -29.44 68.26 7.76
CA GLN A 133 -30.17 69.51 7.45
C GLN A 133 -31.65 69.25 7.21
N GLN A 134 -31.99 68.17 6.51
CA GLN A 134 -33.37 67.78 6.21
C GLN A 134 -34.01 66.90 7.30
N LYS A 135 -33.28 66.60 8.39
CA LYS A 135 -33.74 65.73 9.48
C LYS A 135 -34.27 64.37 8.99
N LEU A 136 -33.60 63.79 7.98
CA LEU A 136 -34.05 62.54 7.36
C LEU A 136 -34.04 61.37 8.33
N ASN A 137 -33.14 61.39 9.32
CA ASN A 137 -33.07 60.40 10.40
C ASN A 137 -34.28 60.42 11.37
N GLN A 138 -35.19 61.39 11.24
CA GLN A 138 -36.45 61.45 12.01
C GLN A 138 -37.64 60.88 11.25
N LEU A 139 -37.47 60.61 9.95
CA LEU A 139 -38.51 60.01 9.12
C LEU A 139 -38.45 58.48 9.26
N SER A 140 -39.60 57.83 9.10
CA SER A 140 -39.64 56.38 8.99
C SER A 140 -39.09 55.93 7.62
N GLU A 141 -38.65 54.69 7.54
CA GLU A 141 -38.15 54.08 6.31
C GLU A 141 -39.16 54.18 5.15
N SER A 142 -40.43 53.85 5.41
CA SER A 142 -41.50 54.00 4.41
C SER A 142 -41.67 55.44 3.92
N GLN A 143 -41.52 56.45 4.79
CA GLN A 143 -41.56 57.85 4.39
C GLN A 143 -40.36 58.25 3.54
N LEU A 144 -39.18 57.71 3.83
CA LEU A 144 -37.96 57.93 3.05
C LEU A 144 -38.09 57.28 1.67
N GLU A 145 -38.55 56.03 1.60
CA GLU A 145 -38.78 55.32 0.34
C GLU A 145 -39.80 56.03 -0.55
N GLU A 146 -40.90 56.51 0.03
CA GLU A 146 -41.90 57.28 -0.71
C GLU A 146 -41.29 58.59 -1.25
N LYS A 147 -40.63 59.36 -0.37
CA LYS A 147 -40.05 60.68 -0.69
C LYS A 147 -38.96 60.60 -1.77
N PHE A 148 -38.15 59.55 -1.78
CA PHE A 148 -37.02 59.38 -2.70
C PHE A 148 -37.26 58.30 -3.77
N SER A 149 -38.50 57.83 -3.93
CA SER A 149 -38.90 56.74 -4.84
C SER A 149 -38.43 56.91 -6.28
N THR A 150 -38.36 58.15 -6.79
CA THR A 150 -37.99 58.42 -8.19
C THR A 150 -36.50 58.25 -8.45
N SER A 151 -35.65 58.82 -7.59
CA SER A 151 -34.20 58.84 -7.83
C SER A 151 -33.42 57.81 -7.05
N LYS A 152 -33.97 57.31 -5.93
CA LYS A 152 -33.28 56.47 -4.94
C LYS A 152 -31.95 57.07 -4.50
N LEU A 153 -31.91 58.39 -4.33
CA LEU A 153 -30.72 59.14 -3.96
C LEU A 153 -31.11 60.32 -3.08
N ILE A 154 -30.33 60.57 -2.02
CA ILE A 154 -30.55 61.68 -1.09
C ILE A 154 -30.52 63.04 -1.82
N ARG A 155 -29.73 63.10 -2.89
CA ARG A 155 -29.71 64.18 -3.87
C ARG A 155 -29.15 63.65 -5.18
N PRO A 156 -29.91 63.68 -6.29
CA PRO A 156 -29.41 63.26 -7.60
C PRO A 156 -28.14 64.03 -8.01
N ASN A 157 -27.09 63.31 -8.40
CA ASN A 157 -25.85 63.87 -8.91
C ASN A 157 -25.34 63.05 -10.10
N GLN A 158 -25.63 63.50 -11.31
CA GLN A 158 -25.28 62.79 -12.53
C GLN A 158 -23.75 62.62 -12.70
N THR A 159 -22.96 63.59 -12.25
CA THR A 159 -21.48 63.52 -12.35
C THR A 159 -20.93 62.36 -11.54
N TRP A 160 -21.43 62.15 -10.31
CA TRP A 160 -21.01 61.02 -9.47
C TRP A 160 -21.52 59.70 -10.00
N ASN A 161 -22.77 59.65 -10.48
CA ASN A 161 -23.29 58.42 -11.05
C ASN A 161 -22.51 57.99 -12.30
N GLN A 162 -22.14 58.95 -13.17
CA GLN A 162 -21.28 58.69 -14.32
C GLN A 162 -19.85 58.30 -13.91
N TYR A 163 -19.34 58.85 -12.81
CA TYR A 163 -18.04 58.43 -12.26
C TYR A 163 -18.08 56.97 -11.83
N LEU A 164 -19.04 56.59 -10.98
CA LEU A 164 -19.21 55.21 -10.53
C LEU A 164 -19.47 54.24 -11.68
N ALA A 165 -20.28 54.63 -12.68
CA ALA A 165 -20.49 53.82 -13.88
C ALA A 165 -19.19 53.58 -14.67
N ARG A 166 -18.29 54.57 -14.76
CA ARG A 166 -16.97 54.39 -15.38
C ARG A 166 -16.07 53.49 -14.55
N VAL A 167 -16.03 53.70 -13.23
CA VAL A 167 -15.25 52.84 -12.31
C VAL A 167 -15.74 51.40 -12.40
N GLY A 168 -17.05 51.18 -12.40
CA GLY A 168 -17.62 49.84 -12.48
C GLY A 168 -17.34 49.14 -13.81
N LYS A 169 -17.34 49.89 -14.93
CA LYS A 169 -16.91 49.34 -16.22
C LYS A 169 -15.43 48.91 -16.22
N ILE A 170 -14.55 49.65 -15.55
CA ILE A 170 -13.12 49.31 -15.47
C ILE A 170 -12.88 48.15 -14.49
N GLY A 171 -13.57 48.13 -13.36
CA GLY A 171 -13.46 47.09 -12.33
C GLY A 171 -14.26 45.81 -12.61
N GLU A 172 -14.93 45.75 -13.77
CA GLU A 172 -15.83 44.66 -14.19
C GLU A 172 -16.87 44.34 -13.11
N THR A 173 -17.52 45.37 -12.57
CA THR A 173 -18.54 45.27 -11.53
C THR A 173 -19.93 45.40 -12.15
N ALA A 174 -20.90 44.64 -11.64
CA ALA A 174 -22.29 44.78 -12.07
C ALA A 174 -22.92 46.06 -11.53
N GLU A 175 -22.58 46.45 -10.31
CA GLU A 175 -23.11 47.63 -9.64
C GLU A 175 -22.12 48.15 -8.58
N ILE A 176 -22.08 49.47 -8.42
CA ILE A 176 -21.40 50.17 -7.33
C ILE A 176 -22.34 51.24 -6.79
N PHE A 177 -22.54 51.27 -5.49
CA PHE A 177 -23.22 52.39 -4.84
C PHE A 177 -22.70 52.57 -3.42
N PHE A 178 -22.98 53.73 -2.83
CA PHE A 178 -22.63 53.97 -1.45
C PHE A 178 -23.64 54.85 -0.72
N THR A 179 -23.65 54.66 0.59
CA THR A 179 -24.59 55.31 1.49
C THR A 179 -23.91 56.39 2.32
N ASN A 180 -24.73 57.18 3.01
CA ASN A 180 -24.33 58.03 4.12
C ASN A 180 -24.27 57.19 5.45
N THR A 181 -24.06 57.85 6.60
CA THR A 181 -23.99 57.19 7.92
C THR A 181 -25.29 56.54 8.40
N ASP A 182 -26.42 56.98 7.83
CA ASP A 182 -27.77 56.52 8.14
C ASP A 182 -28.25 55.45 7.14
N GLY A 183 -27.36 54.98 6.26
CA GLY A 183 -27.69 53.98 5.24
C GLY A 183 -28.55 54.51 4.10
N LEU A 184 -28.55 55.82 3.84
CA LEU A 184 -29.28 56.42 2.73
C LEU A 184 -28.38 56.55 1.50
N ASP A 185 -28.87 56.15 0.33
CA ASP A 185 -28.08 56.18 -0.89
C ASP A 185 -27.64 57.59 -1.31
N VAL A 186 -26.34 57.73 -1.62
CA VAL A 186 -25.72 59.02 -1.98
C VAL A 186 -25.37 59.08 -3.47
N ALA A 187 -24.86 58.00 -4.02
CA ALA A 187 -24.61 57.84 -5.46
C ALA A 187 -24.56 56.36 -5.83
N TYR A 188 -24.84 56.07 -7.11
CA TYR A 188 -24.79 54.73 -7.67
C TYR A 188 -24.29 54.73 -9.12
N SER A 189 -23.82 53.58 -9.62
CA SER A 189 -23.56 53.35 -11.05
C SER A 189 -24.84 53.15 -11.86
N ASN A 190 -25.84 52.52 -11.24
CA ASN A 190 -27.17 52.22 -11.77
C ASN A 190 -28.17 52.27 -10.59
N PRO A 191 -29.46 52.55 -10.85
CA PRO A 191 -30.45 52.65 -9.78
C PRO A 191 -30.53 51.38 -8.92
N THR A 192 -30.58 51.56 -7.60
CA THR A 192 -30.81 50.52 -6.60
C THR A 192 -32.31 50.18 -6.48
N SER A 193 -32.63 49.02 -5.91
CA SER A 193 -34.00 48.59 -5.58
C SER A 193 -34.71 49.55 -4.60
N ASP A 194 -33.96 49.99 -3.61
CA ASP A 194 -34.39 50.69 -2.40
C ASP A 194 -33.41 51.82 -2.07
N PHE A 195 -33.92 52.86 -1.42
CA PHE A 195 -33.14 54.04 -1.04
C PHE A 195 -32.50 53.90 0.34
N VAL A 196 -33.17 53.20 1.25
CA VAL A 196 -32.74 52.96 2.63
C VAL A 196 -32.12 51.56 2.72
N GLN A 197 -30.87 51.50 3.18
CA GLN A 197 -30.03 50.30 3.15
C GLN A 197 -29.51 49.89 4.55
N GLN A 198 -29.97 50.54 5.62
CA GLN A 198 -29.38 50.39 6.97
C GLN A 198 -29.80 49.09 7.68
N ASP A 199 -30.94 48.52 7.31
CA ASP A 199 -31.50 47.28 7.84
C ASP A 199 -30.86 46.04 7.19
N GLU A 200 -30.27 46.22 6.02
CA GLU A 200 -29.54 45.20 5.29
C GLU A 200 -28.34 44.62 6.06
N ILE A 201 -28.22 43.28 6.00
CA ILE A 201 -27.16 42.54 6.70
C ILE A 201 -25.77 43.01 6.24
N TRP A 202 -25.58 43.22 4.93
CA TRP A 202 -24.29 43.63 4.38
C TRP A 202 -23.86 44.99 4.93
N TRP A 203 -24.79 45.91 5.13
CA TRP A 203 -24.51 47.26 5.62
C TRP A 203 -24.13 47.23 7.09
N GLN A 204 -24.92 46.52 7.91
CA GLN A 204 -24.64 46.35 9.33
C GLN A 204 -23.31 45.65 9.59
N MET A 205 -23.01 44.62 8.81
CA MET A 205 -21.76 43.86 8.94
C MET A 205 -20.56 44.69 8.50
N ALA A 206 -20.62 45.38 7.37
CA ALA A 206 -19.54 46.26 6.93
C ALA A 206 -19.30 47.42 7.92
N LYS A 207 -20.36 48.03 8.46
CA LYS A 207 -20.26 49.07 9.50
C LYS A 207 -19.57 48.55 10.77
N LYS A 208 -19.89 47.32 11.20
CA LYS A 208 -19.37 46.70 12.43
C LYS A 208 -17.96 46.15 12.28
N GLN A 209 -17.67 45.47 11.17
CA GLN A 209 -16.42 44.72 10.94
C GLN A 209 -15.43 45.47 10.04
N GLY A 210 -15.85 46.57 9.41
CA GLY A 210 -15.07 47.33 8.45
C GLY A 210 -15.23 46.82 7.02
N ILE A 211 -15.38 45.51 6.83
CA ILE A 211 -15.60 44.87 5.54
C ILE A 211 -16.55 43.69 5.69
N TRP A 212 -17.32 43.41 4.64
CA TRP A 212 -18.16 42.23 4.53
C TRP A 212 -18.13 41.69 3.10
N VAL A 213 -17.98 40.38 2.95
CA VAL A 213 -18.12 39.67 1.67
C VAL A 213 -19.39 38.85 1.74
N SER A 214 -20.34 39.10 0.85
CA SER A 214 -21.61 38.39 0.86
C SER A 214 -21.42 36.93 0.42
N PRO A 215 -22.31 36.02 0.88
CA PRO A 215 -22.50 34.77 0.16
C PRO A 215 -22.91 35.04 -1.30
N MET A 216 -22.74 34.04 -2.15
CA MET A 216 -23.20 34.10 -3.53
C MET A 216 -24.72 33.98 -3.59
N SER A 217 -25.37 34.95 -4.21
CA SER A 217 -26.83 35.02 -4.36
C SER A 217 -27.22 35.74 -5.64
N TYR A 218 -28.49 35.64 -6.02
CA TYR A 218 -29.04 36.54 -7.03
C TYR A 218 -29.14 37.95 -6.44
N ASP A 219 -28.65 38.96 -7.16
CA ASP A 219 -28.79 40.37 -6.78
C ASP A 219 -29.87 41.01 -7.65
N GLU A 220 -30.89 41.57 -7.01
CA GLU A 220 -32.10 42.07 -7.69
C GLU A 220 -31.82 43.33 -8.52
N SER A 221 -31.02 44.26 -7.99
CA SER A 221 -30.66 45.51 -8.67
C SER A 221 -29.77 45.25 -9.89
N ALA A 222 -28.82 44.32 -9.77
CA ALA A 222 -27.93 43.93 -10.85
C ALA A 222 -28.52 42.87 -11.82
N ALA A 223 -29.65 42.25 -11.45
CA ALA A 223 -30.32 41.19 -12.19
C ALA A 223 -29.40 40.02 -12.58
N THR A 224 -28.49 39.61 -11.69
CA THR A 224 -27.52 38.54 -11.94
C THR A 224 -27.12 37.80 -10.67
N ASN A 225 -26.64 36.55 -10.83
CA ASN A 225 -25.97 35.84 -9.75
C ASN A 225 -24.63 36.50 -9.48
N SER A 226 -24.36 36.82 -8.22
CA SER A 226 -23.21 37.61 -7.84
C SER A 226 -22.78 37.32 -6.41
N PHE A 227 -21.61 37.84 -6.06
CA PHE A 227 -21.26 38.14 -4.69
C PHE A 227 -20.95 39.63 -4.61
N SER A 228 -21.10 40.21 -3.43
CA SER A 228 -20.80 41.62 -3.21
C SER A 228 -19.76 41.78 -2.12
N VAL A 229 -18.98 42.85 -2.24
CA VAL A 229 -18.11 43.32 -1.17
C VAL A 229 -18.65 44.65 -0.68
N SER A 230 -18.79 44.76 0.63
CA SER A 230 -19.22 45.97 1.30
C SER A 230 -18.10 46.47 2.20
N GLN A 231 -17.72 47.74 2.06
CA GLN A 231 -16.60 48.34 2.76
C GLN A 231 -17.03 49.63 3.46
N ARG A 232 -16.60 49.77 4.71
CA ARG A 232 -16.81 51.00 5.50
C ARG A 232 -16.03 52.16 4.88
N ILE A 233 -16.72 53.26 4.60
CA ILE A 233 -16.12 54.54 4.19
C ILE A 233 -15.73 55.29 5.45
N ASN A 234 -14.45 55.60 5.58
CA ASN A 234 -13.92 56.31 6.74
C ASN A 234 -13.19 57.57 6.32
N GLN A 235 -13.21 58.57 7.18
CA GLN A 235 -12.31 59.71 7.03
C GLN A 235 -10.86 59.27 7.30
N PRO A 236 -9.89 59.48 6.37
CA PRO A 236 -8.54 58.93 6.48
C PRO A 236 -7.79 59.29 7.77
N ASN A 237 -7.98 60.52 8.27
CA ASN A 237 -7.23 61.03 9.43
C ASN A 237 -7.95 60.78 10.78
N SER A 238 -9.28 60.82 10.81
CA SER A 238 -10.04 60.71 12.07
C SER A 238 -10.63 59.32 12.30
N GLY A 239 -10.67 58.47 11.26
CA GLY A 239 -11.37 57.17 11.31
C GLY A 239 -12.90 57.30 11.45
N GLU A 240 -13.43 58.52 11.32
CA GLU A 240 -14.86 58.81 11.41
C GLU A 240 -15.62 58.02 10.33
N PHE A 241 -16.71 57.36 10.74
CA PHE A 241 -17.59 56.65 9.84
C PHE A 241 -18.37 57.63 8.97
N LEU A 242 -18.33 57.45 7.65
CA LEU A 242 -19.04 58.31 6.71
C LEU A 242 -20.15 57.60 5.95
N GLY A 243 -20.14 56.27 5.93
CA GLY A 243 -21.10 55.43 5.22
C GLY A 243 -20.49 54.10 4.80
N VAL A 244 -21.18 53.36 3.93
CA VAL A 244 -20.70 52.07 3.39
C VAL A 244 -20.79 52.12 1.88
N VAL A 245 -19.76 51.64 1.19
CA VAL A 245 -19.81 51.34 -0.24
C VAL A 245 -20.11 49.86 -0.42
N LYS A 246 -21.01 49.52 -1.34
CA LYS A 246 -21.26 48.17 -1.82
C LYS A 246 -20.84 48.07 -3.28
N THR A 247 -20.16 47.01 -3.63
CA THR A 247 -19.77 46.68 -5.00
C THR A 247 -20.19 45.24 -5.31
N VAL A 248 -20.94 45.07 -6.39
CA VAL A 248 -21.51 43.79 -6.83
C VAL A 248 -20.65 43.22 -7.95
N PHE A 249 -20.21 41.98 -7.79
CA PHE A 249 -19.38 41.25 -8.75
C PHE A 249 -20.16 40.06 -9.28
N ALA A 250 -20.46 40.09 -10.58
CA ALA A 250 -21.18 39.01 -11.25
C ALA A 250 -20.33 37.72 -11.29
N THR A 251 -21.00 36.56 -11.31
CA THR A 251 -20.31 35.25 -11.31
C THR A 251 -19.42 35.02 -12.53
N GLU A 252 -19.65 35.75 -13.63
CA GLU A 252 -18.81 35.76 -14.82
C GLU A 252 -17.37 36.17 -14.51
N LYS A 253 -17.13 36.88 -13.39
CA LYS A 253 -15.77 37.20 -12.95
C LYS A 253 -14.92 35.94 -12.66
N PHE A 254 -15.56 34.81 -12.34
CA PHE A 254 -14.90 33.52 -12.19
C PHE A 254 -14.64 32.80 -13.53
N SER A 255 -15.12 33.32 -14.67
CA SER A 255 -14.92 32.71 -16.00
C SER A 255 -13.45 32.53 -16.37
N GLN A 256 -12.59 33.44 -15.94
CA GLN A 256 -11.14 33.36 -16.17
C GLN A 256 -10.52 32.15 -15.45
N ILE A 257 -11.00 31.85 -14.24
CA ILE A 257 -10.58 30.65 -13.50
C ILE A 257 -10.94 29.40 -14.31
N TRP A 258 -12.16 29.33 -14.85
CA TRP A 258 -12.60 28.19 -15.65
C TRP A 258 -11.78 28.00 -16.93
N GLN A 259 -11.38 29.08 -17.60
CA GLN A 259 -10.50 28.99 -18.77
C GLN A 259 -9.15 28.35 -18.43
N TYR A 260 -8.56 28.71 -17.28
CA TYR A 260 -7.31 28.10 -16.81
C TYR A 260 -7.51 26.64 -16.39
N LEU A 261 -8.58 26.36 -15.64
CA LEU A 261 -8.87 25.00 -15.17
C LEU A 261 -9.18 24.04 -16.32
N ASN A 262 -9.79 24.51 -17.41
CA ASN A 262 -10.07 23.69 -18.61
C ASN A 262 -8.80 23.14 -19.29
N GLN A 263 -7.64 23.71 -19.01
CA GLN A 263 -6.36 23.22 -19.53
C GLN A 263 -5.77 22.10 -18.67
N LEU A 264 -6.35 21.82 -17.51
CA LEU A 264 -5.90 20.73 -16.65
C LEU A 264 -6.30 19.38 -17.28
N PRO A 265 -5.36 18.43 -17.42
CA PRO A 265 -5.69 17.09 -17.91
C PRO A 265 -6.48 16.35 -16.83
N LEU A 266 -7.80 16.36 -16.95
CA LEU A 266 -8.71 15.60 -16.08
C LEU A 266 -8.81 14.16 -16.57
N THR A 267 -8.97 13.22 -15.64
CA THR A 267 -9.35 11.84 -15.99
C THR A 267 -10.81 11.80 -16.45
N GLU A 268 -11.29 10.68 -16.99
CA GLU A 268 -12.63 10.60 -17.57
C GLU A 268 -13.72 10.89 -16.52
N THR A 269 -13.52 10.37 -15.31
CA THR A 269 -14.50 10.50 -14.21
C THR A 269 -14.17 11.61 -13.21
N GLU A 270 -13.08 12.35 -13.43
CA GLU A 270 -12.68 13.44 -12.56
C GLU A 270 -13.56 14.67 -12.77
N SER A 271 -13.97 15.28 -11.67
CA SER A 271 -14.80 16.47 -11.65
C SER A 271 -14.26 17.50 -10.67
N ILE A 272 -14.20 18.76 -11.07
CA ILE A 272 -14.01 19.92 -10.20
C ILE A 272 -15.35 20.66 -10.11
N GLN A 273 -15.84 20.97 -8.92
CA GLN A 273 -17.12 21.65 -8.69
C GLN A 273 -16.95 22.77 -7.67
N LEU A 274 -17.56 23.92 -7.96
CA LEU A 274 -17.89 24.91 -6.94
C LEU A 274 -19.36 24.72 -6.56
N VAL A 275 -19.62 24.54 -5.27
CA VAL A 275 -20.94 24.15 -4.77
C VAL A 275 -21.43 25.16 -3.75
N ASP A 276 -22.63 25.70 -3.97
CA ASP A 276 -23.40 26.39 -2.94
C ASP A 276 -23.96 25.34 -1.98
N TRP A 277 -23.32 25.19 -0.82
CA TRP A 277 -23.68 24.14 0.14
C TRP A 277 -24.98 24.43 0.89
N GLN A 278 -25.47 25.67 0.85
CA GLN A 278 -26.75 26.03 1.46
C GLN A 278 -27.92 25.62 0.58
N LYS A 279 -27.78 25.83 -0.74
CA LYS A 279 -28.79 25.46 -1.76
C LYS A 279 -28.63 24.04 -2.28
N ALA A 280 -27.48 23.41 -2.05
CA ALA A 280 -27.10 22.13 -2.65
C ALA A 280 -27.08 22.16 -4.19
N GLU A 281 -26.59 23.28 -4.75
CA GLU A 281 -26.50 23.52 -6.19
C GLU A 281 -25.05 23.73 -6.62
N THR A 282 -24.71 23.35 -7.86
CA THR A 282 -23.39 23.68 -8.42
C THR A 282 -23.42 25.10 -8.99
N VAL A 283 -22.45 25.92 -8.59
CA VAL A 283 -22.19 27.22 -9.20
C VAL A 283 -21.53 27.03 -10.57
N ALA A 284 -20.56 26.12 -10.62
CA ALA A 284 -19.93 25.70 -11.86
C ALA A 284 -19.18 24.38 -11.66
N GLN A 285 -19.04 23.64 -12.76
CA GLN A 285 -18.42 22.33 -12.81
C GLN A 285 -17.49 22.23 -14.00
N LEU A 286 -16.38 21.53 -13.83
CA LEU A 286 -15.48 21.11 -14.88
C LEU A 286 -15.27 19.60 -14.81
N ASN A 287 -15.39 18.93 -15.96
CA ASN A 287 -15.09 17.50 -16.13
C ASN A 287 -14.31 17.30 -17.44
N SER A 288 -14.04 16.04 -17.81
CA SER A 288 -13.34 15.67 -19.04
C SER A 288 -13.97 16.22 -20.34
N THR A 289 -15.27 16.57 -20.33
CA THR A 289 -16.00 17.12 -21.48
C THR A 289 -15.99 18.66 -21.55
N GLY A 290 -15.44 19.32 -20.52
CA GLY A 290 -15.36 20.78 -20.42
C GLY A 290 -16.18 21.37 -19.26
N THR A 291 -16.35 22.69 -19.27
CA THR A 291 -17.08 23.41 -18.23
C THR A 291 -18.59 23.27 -18.46
N ASN A 292 -19.32 22.90 -17.42
CA ASN A 292 -20.78 22.88 -17.38
C ASN A 292 -21.26 23.76 -16.22
N ILE A 293 -22.36 24.49 -16.41
CA ILE A 293 -22.98 25.36 -15.39
C ILE A 293 -24.35 24.76 -15.06
N ASN A 294 -24.77 24.79 -13.79
CA ASN A 294 -26.09 24.31 -13.32
C ASN A 294 -26.32 22.79 -13.44
N GLN A 295 -25.36 21.97 -13.06
CA GLN A 295 -25.57 20.52 -12.92
C GLN A 295 -25.84 20.11 -11.46
N VAL A 296 -26.36 18.90 -11.28
CA VAL A 296 -26.52 18.30 -9.95
C VAL A 296 -25.13 18.03 -9.37
N ILE A 297 -24.96 18.28 -8.07
CA ILE A 297 -23.74 17.90 -7.34
C ILE A 297 -23.43 16.43 -7.62
N VAL A 298 -22.22 16.12 -8.08
CA VAL A 298 -21.81 14.73 -8.30
C VAL A 298 -21.81 13.98 -6.98
N GLY A 299 -22.77 13.08 -6.80
CA GLY A 299 -22.98 12.30 -5.59
C GLY A 299 -24.46 12.02 -5.34
N SER A 300 -24.76 11.26 -4.28
CA SER A 300 -26.14 10.96 -3.86
C SER A 300 -26.76 12.11 -3.05
N GLU A 301 -28.08 12.09 -2.81
CA GLU A 301 -28.74 13.02 -1.89
C GLU A 301 -28.12 12.99 -0.48
N GLN A 302 -27.63 11.83 -0.04
CA GLN A 302 -26.96 11.70 1.25
C GLN A 302 -25.60 12.41 1.25
N PHE A 303 -24.91 12.43 0.11
CA PHE A 303 -23.71 13.24 -0.08
C PHE A 303 -24.03 14.74 -0.01
N GLN A 304 -25.13 15.21 -0.59
CA GLN A 304 -25.53 16.62 -0.48
C GLN A 304 -25.75 17.05 0.98
N LYS A 305 -26.35 16.18 1.81
CA LYS A 305 -26.47 16.43 3.26
C LYS A 305 -25.12 16.50 3.97
N LEU A 306 -24.16 15.65 3.56
CA LEU A 306 -22.79 15.72 4.05
C LEU A 306 -22.12 17.04 3.66
N ILE A 307 -22.27 17.48 2.40
CA ILE A 307 -21.71 18.76 1.91
C ILE A 307 -22.25 19.94 2.71
N LYS A 308 -23.56 19.97 2.99
CA LYS A 308 -24.16 20.99 3.85
C LYS A 308 -23.54 21.00 5.25
N ALA A 309 -23.38 19.84 5.87
CA ALA A 309 -22.76 19.74 7.20
C ALA A 309 -21.27 20.15 7.20
N ILE A 310 -20.52 19.84 6.13
CA ILE A 310 -19.13 20.30 5.96
C ILE A 310 -19.09 21.83 5.82
N GLY A 311 -19.99 22.42 5.03
CA GLY A 311 -20.10 23.87 4.85
C GLY A 311 -20.42 24.61 6.14
N GLU A 312 -21.37 24.08 6.93
CA GLU A 312 -21.67 24.62 8.26
C GLU A 312 -20.44 24.63 9.18
N ILE A 313 -19.61 23.58 9.15
CA ILE A 313 -18.36 23.55 9.92
C ILE A 313 -17.36 24.58 9.39
N ALA A 314 -17.21 24.68 8.07
CA ALA A 314 -16.26 25.58 7.42
C ALA A 314 -16.51 27.08 7.75
N THR A 315 -17.74 27.47 8.04
CA THR A 315 -18.07 28.86 8.43
C THR A 315 -17.83 29.17 9.89
N GLN A 316 -17.59 28.16 10.74
CA GLN A 316 -17.46 28.36 12.18
C GLN A 316 -16.03 28.78 12.56
N GLN A 317 -15.95 29.77 13.44
CA GLN A 317 -14.72 30.18 14.12
C GLN A 317 -14.84 29.82 15.62
N PRO A 318 -13.75 29.40 16.28
CA PRO A 318 -12.38 29.25 15.76
C PRO A 318 -12.16 27.96 14.96
N VAL A 319 -11.21 28.04 14.00
CA VAL A 319 -10.74 26.91 13.15
C VAL A 319 -10.36 25.63 13.94
N SER A 320 -9.97 25.76 15.22
CA SER A 320 -9.60 24.63 16.08
C SER A 320 -10.72 23.60 16.28
N ASP A 321 -11.98 24.02 16.16
CA ASP A 321 -13.14 23.18 16.44
C ASP A 321 -13.50 22.25 15.28
N TRP A 322 -12.95 22.50 14.08
CA TRP A 322 -13.24 21.71 12.89
C TRP A 322 -12.87 20.23 13.10
N THR A 323 -11.74 19.94 13.74
CA THR A 323 -11.24 18.56 13.91
C THR A 323 -12.25 17.66 14.62
N THR A 324 -12.87 18.16 15.71
CA THR A 324 -13.83 17.39 16.50
C THR A 324 -15.13 17.15 15.73
N LYS A 325 -15.65 18.19 15.07
CA LYS A 325 -16.90 18.10 14.31
C LYS A 325 -16.77 17.21 13.08
N ILE A 326 -15.63 17.28 12.39
CA ILE A 326 -15.33 16.42 11.23
C ILE A 326 -15.23 14.94 11.65
N LYS A 327 -14.66 14.63 12.82
CA LYS A 327 -14.65 13.24 13.35
C LYS A 327 -16.07 12.71 13.59
N GLN A 328 -17.00 13.54 14.06
CA GLN A 328 -18.39 13.14 14.25
C GLN A 328 -19.08 12.84 12.91
N LEU A 329 -18.87 13.70 11.89
CA LEU A 329 -19.39 13.44 10.54
C LEU A 329 -18.85 12.14 9.94
N THR A 330 -17.58 11.81 10.20
CA THR A 330 -16.96 10.57 9.74
C THR A 330 -17.74 9.34 10.21
N GLN A 331 -18.13 9.34 11.48
CA GLN A 331 -18.90 8.24 12.08
C GLN A 331 -20.32 8.17 11.54
N GLN A 332 -20.97 9.34 11.39
CA GLN A 332 -22.34 9.42 10.89
C GLN A 332 -22.49 8.98 9.44
N TYR A 333 -21.55 9.38 8.57
CA TYR A 333 -21.59 9.14 7.13
C TYR A 333 -20.69 7.98 6.68
N GLN A 334 -20.01 7.29 7.60
CA GLN A 334 -19.12 6.15 7.33
C GLN A 334 -18.03 6.50 6.30
N LEU A 335 -17.44 7.69 6.45
CA LEU A 335 -16.39 8.16 5.54
C LEU A 335 -15.12 7.33 5.73
N SER A 336 -14.59 6.81 4.63
CA SER A 336 -13.37 6.01 4.64
C SER A 336 -12.15 6.88 4.37
N GLU A 337 -11.01 6.55 5.00
CA GLU A 337 -9.71 7.21 4.77
C GLU A 337 -9.72 8.74 4.90
N LEU A 338 -10.53 9.27 5.83
CA LEU A 338 -10.59 10.71 6.08
C LEU A 338 -9.20 11.27 6.47
N LYS A 339 -8.79 12.29 5.74
CA LYS A 339 -7.68 13.19 6.07
C LYS A 339 -8.23 14.60 6.21
N ASN A 340 -7.99 15.22 7.37
CA ASN A 340 -8.33 16.62 7.63
C ASN A 340 -7.03 17.41 7.79
N LYS A 341 -6.86 18.44 6.98
CA LYS A 341 -5.76 19.37 7.00
C LYS A 341 -6.30 20.80 6.99
N THR A 342 -5.48 21.73 7.46
CA THR A 342 -5.69 23.15 7.22
C THR A 342 -4.60 23.61 6.26
N TRP A 343 -5.01 24.23 5.16
CA TRP A 343 -4.08 24.91 4.26
C TRP A 343 -4.10 26.41 4.57
N GLN A 344 -2.94 27.05 4.51
CA GLN A 344 -2.79 28.48 4.75
C GLN A 344 -2.15 29.11 3.53
N ASN A 345 -2.77 30.16 2.99
CA ASN A 345 -2.19 30.91 1.87
C ASN A 345 -1.07 31.86 2.34
N ALA A 346 -0.42 32.54 1.40
CA ALA A 346 0.66 33.49 1.69
C ALA A 346 0.22 34.67 2.57
N GLN A 347 -1.05 35.07 2.49
CA GLN A 347 -1.68 36.13 3.27
C GLN A 347 -2.07 35.70 4.69
N GLY A 348 -1.95 34.42 5.00
CA GLY A 348 -2.26 33.85 6.31
C GLY A 348 -3.70 33.37 6.49
N ASN A 349 -4.55 33.47 5.46
CA ASN A 349 -5.92 32.95 5.45
C ASN A 349 -5.88 31.42 5.52
N LYS A 350 -6.71 30.84 6.39
CA LYS A 350 -6.77 29.39 6.65
C LYS A 350 -8.01 28.80 6.01
N PHE A 351 -7.82 27.70 5.29
CA PHE A 351 -8.88 26.97 4.60
C PHE A 351 -8.91 25.53 5.08
N LEU A 352 -10.12 25.01 5.26
CA LEU A 352 -10.36 23.60 5.50
C LEU A 352 -9.95 22.81 4.25
N LEU A 353 -9.27 21.68 4.44
CA LEU A 353 -8.95 20.73 3.39
C LEU A 353 -9.27 19.32 3.89
N LEU A 354 -10.30 18.71 3.31
CA LEU A 354 -10.73 17.35 3.62
C LEU A 354 -10.47 16.45 2.42
N SER A 355 -9.97 15.25 2.66
CA SER A 355 -9.95 14.18 1.67
C SER A 355 -10.58 12.92 2.26
N PHE A 356 -11.47 12.25 1.55
CA PHE A 356 -12.09 11.01 2.01
C PHE A 356 -12.67 10.21 0.85
N ILE A 357 -13.00 8.95 1.11
CA ILE A 357 -13.70 8.07 0.18
C ILE A 357 -15.14 7.89 0.64
N TYR A 358 -16.07 8.07 -0.29
CA TYR A 358 -17.49 7.89 -0.06
C TYR A 358 -18.16 7.30 -1.30
N GLN A 359 -18.95 6.24 -1.13
CA GLN A 359 -19.70 5.58 -2.22
C GLN A 359 -18.85 5.27 -3.47
N GLY A 360 -17.63 4.76 -3.28
CA GLY A 360 -16.74 4.36 -4.38
C GLY A 360 -16.06 5.53 -5.11
N ARG A 361 -16.15 6.77 -4.60
CA ARG A 361 -15.46 7.92 -5.16
C ARG A 361 -14.54 8.55 -4.13
N GLU A 362 -13.38 9.02 -4.58
CA GLU A 362 -12.47 9.82 -3.76
C GLU A 362 -12.82 11.30 -3.91
N TYR A 363 -13.03 11.98 -2.78
CA TYR A 363 -13.37 13.40 -2.72
C TYR A 363 -12.28 14.16 -1.98
N SER A 364 -11.91 15.31 -2.53
CA SER A 364 -11.18 16.36 -1.84
C SER A 364 -12.05 17.62 -1.81
N ILE A 365 -12.22 18.22 -0.63
CA ILE A 365 -13.11 19.37 -0.39
C ILE A 365 -12.36 20.49 0.32
N SER A 366 -12.58 21.73 -0.11
CA SER A 366 -12.04 22.91 0.54
C SER A 366 -13.07 24.01 0.75
N SER A 367 -12.97 24.69 1.89
CA SER A 367 -13.70 25.93 2.16
C SER A 367 -13.16 27.06 1.30
N LEU A 368 -14.01 27.98 0.88
CA LEU A 368 -13.64 29.17 0.10
C LEU A 368 -13.87 30.46 0.92
N PRO A 369 -13.29 31.61 0.52
CA PRO A 369 -13.58 32.89 1.16
C PRO A 369 -15.04 33.33 1.06
N ILE A 370 -15.77 32.85 0.04
CA ILE A 370 -17.21 33.06 -0.08
C ILE A 370 -17.90 32.02 0.80
N SER A 371 -18.57 32.49 1.85
CA SER A 371 -18.99 31.67 2.99
C SER A 371 -19.92 30.50 2.65
N ASN A 372 -20.77 30.63 1.62
CA ASN A 372 -21.68 29.58 1.18
C ASN A 372 -21.12 28.65 0.09
N ILE A 373 -19.86 28.81 -0.35
CA ILE A 373 -19.29 28.00 -1.43
C ILE A 373 -18.20 27.05 -0.92
N LEU A 374 -18.24 25.80 -1.40
CA LEU A 374 -17.17 24.82 -1.26
C LEU A 374 -16.58 24.48 -2.63
N ALA A 375 -15.27 24.26 -2.68
CA ALA A 375 -14.62 23.64 -3.83
C ALA A 375 -14.52 22.13 -3.59
N ILE A 376 -14.89 21.32 -4.58
CA ILE A 376 -14.90 19.86 -4.52
C ILE A 376 -14.16 19.34 -5.75
N VAL A 377 -13.15 18.51 -5.54
CA VAL A 377 -12.52 17.70 -6.59
C VAL A 377 -12.85 16.24 -6.29
N SER A 378 -13.35 15.50 -7.27
CA SER A 378 -13.71 14.10 -7.09
C SER A 378 -13.34 13.23 -8.29
N VAL A 379 -13.06 11.96 -8.05
CA VAL A 379 -12.77 10.96 -9.09
C VAL A 379 -13.31 9.59 -8.68
N ASP A 380 -13.69 8.76 -9.65
CA ASP A 380 -14.18 7.42 -9.39
C ASP A 380 -13.05 6.47 -8.99
N ASN A 381 -13.22 5.73 -7.90
CA ASN A 381 -12.21 4.78 -7.45
C ASN A 381 -12.06 3.60 -8.43
N ALA A 382 -13.10 3.28 -9.22
CA ALA A 382 -13.00 2.25 -10.25
C ALA A 382 -11.98 2.63 -11.36
N GLU A 383 -11.90 3.92 -11.72
CA GLU A 383 -10.91 4.40 -12.69
C GLU A 383 -9.48 4.29 -12.12
N ILE A 384 -9.31 4.53 -10.82
CA ILE A 384 -8.05 4.35 -10.10
C ILE A 384 -7.64 2.88 -10.09
N GLU A 385 -8.58 1.98 -9.77
CA GLU A 385 -8.33 0.54 -9.71
C GLU A 385 -7.98 -0.04 -11.09
N ALA A 386 -8.65 0.42 -12.15
CA ALA A 386 -8.36 0.01 -13.52
C ALA A 386 -6.92 0.37 -13.93
N ALA A 387 -6.46 1.60 -13.64
CA ALA A 387 -5.09 2.03 -13.91
C ALA A 387 -4.03 1.23 -13.11
N GLY A 388 -4.39 0.67 -11.96
CA GLY A 388 -3.53 -0.23 -11.21
C GLY A 388 -3.43 -1.64 -11.81
N ASN A 389 -4.55 -2.17 -12.33
CA ASN A 389 -4.62 -3.53 -12.85
C ASN A 389 -3.70 -3.80 -14.05
N ASP A 390 -3.45 -2.80 -14.91
CA ASP A 390 -2.55 -2.95 -16.07
C ASP A 390 -1.10 -3.29 -15.65
N ILE A 391 -0.63 -2.67 -14.56
CA ILE A 391 0.70 -2.93 -14.01
C ILE A 391 0.74 -4.35 -13.41
N VAL A 392 -0.33 -4.74 -12.72
CA VAL A 392 -0.44 -6.05 -12.07
C VAL A 392 -0.48 -7.18 -13.10
N GLY A 393 -1.20 -7.02 -14.21
CA GLY A 393 -1.24 -8.00 -15.29
C GLY A 393 0.16 -8.32 -15.83
N SER A 394 1.00 -7.29 -15.99
CA SER A 394 2.39 -7.46 -16.42
C SER A 394 3.23 -8.26 -15.41
N PHE A 395 3.07 -7.99 -14.11
CA PHE A 395 3.74 -8.77 -13.06
C PHE A 395 3.28 -10.23 -13.01
N VAL A 396 1.97 -10.48 -13.18
CA VAL A 396 1.42 -11.84 -13.21
C VAL A 396 1.99 -12.63 -14.39
N LEU A 397 2.07 -12.02 -15.59
CA LEU A 397 2.66 -12.65 -16.77
C LEU A 397 4.14 -12.99 -16.57
N LEU A 398 4.93 -12.05 -16.01
CA LEU A 398 6.34 -12.28 -15.69
C LEU A 398 6.50 -13.44 -14.69
N SER A 399 5.70 -13.44 -13.63
CA SER A 399 5.71 -14.48 -12.60
C SER A 399 5.30 -15.85 -13.15
N ALA A 400 4.32 -15.89 -14.07
CA ALA A 400 3.95 -17.11 -14.79
C ALA A 400 5.11 -17.64 -15.65
N MET A 401 5.84 -16.76 -16.34
CA MET A 401 7.01 -17.16 -17.14
C MET A 401 8.12 -17.76 -16.26
N ILE A 402 8.42 -17.13 -15.12
CA ILE A 402 9.42 -17.64 -14.16
C ILE A 402 8.95 -18.97 -13.56
N PHE A 403 7.66 -19.11 -13.24
CA PHE A 403 7.08 -20.37 -12.78
C PHE A 403 7.30 -21.50 -13.79
N ILE A 404 7.05 -21.26 -15.08
CA ILE A 404 7.23 -22.26 -16.14
C ILE A 404 8.71 -22.65 -16.27
N VAL A 405 9.62 -21.67 -16.30
CA VAL A 405 11.06 -21.91 -16.43
C VAL A 405 11.60 -22.70 -15.25
N THR A 406 11.23 -22.32 -14.03
CA THR A 406 11.71 -22.96 -12.80
C THR A 406 11.13 -24.37 -12.62
N SER A 407 9.87 -24.58 -12.98
CA SER A 407 9.23 -25.90 -12.98
C SER A 407 9.90 -26.83 -14.00
N THR A 408 10.16 -26.33 -15.20
CA THR A 408 10.82 -27.09 -16.27
C THR A 408 12.26 -27.46 -15.87
N ALA A 409 13.01 -26.50 -15.34
CA ALA A 409 14.37 -26.73 -14.87
C ALA A 409 14.43 -27.72 -13.70
N SER A 410 13.51 -27.61 -12.74
CA SER A 410 13.42 -28.53 -11.59
C SER A 410 13.09 -29.96 -12.03
N TRP A 411 12.12 -30.11 -12.94
CA TRP A 411 11.78 -31.42 -13.52
C TRP A 411 12.95 -32.04 -14.30
N TRP A 412 13.65 -31.23 -15.09
CA TRP A 412 14.83 -31.67 -15.84
C TRP A 412 15.96 -32.11 -14.90
N LEU A 413 16.26 -31.33 -13.86
CA LEU A 413 17.32 -31.64 -12.90
C LEU A 413 16.98 -32.88 -12.06
N ALA A 414 15.71 -33.00 -11.62
CA ALA A 414 15.21 -34.16 -10.90
C ALA A 414 15.40 -35.45 -11.70
N ARG A 415 15.04 -35.44 -12.99
CA ARG A 415 15.25 -36.60 -13.88
C ARG A 415 16.74 -36.91 -14.07
N ARG A 416 17.57 -35.88 -14.24
CA ARG A 416 19.01 -36.03 -14.49
C ARG A 416 19.77 -36.61 -13.28
N LEU A 417 19.29 -36.39 -12.07
CA LEU A 417 19.93 -36.87 -10.83
C LEU A 417 19.32 -38.19 -10.31
N SER A 418 17.99 -38.30 -10.21
CA SER A 418 17.35 -39.47 -9.60
C SER A 418 17.53 -40.75 -10.40
N ALA A 419 17.33 -40.71 -11.73
CA ALA A 419 17.27 -41.94 -12.52
C ALA A 419 18.58 -42.76 -12.47
N PRO A 420 19.77 -42.15 -12.66
CA PRO A 420 21.04 -42.88 -12.54
C PRO A 420 21.31 -43.38 -11.12
N LEU A 421 20.89 -42.64 -10.09
CA LEU A 421 21.05 -43.07 -8.70
C LEU A 421 20.15 -44.26 -8.37
N GLN A 422 18.91 -44.26 -8.88
CA GLN A 422 17.97 -45.35 -8.65
C GLN A 422 18.40 -46.63 -9.36
N GLU A 423 18.90 -46.53 -10.60
CA GLU A 423 19.51 -47.68 -11.30
C GLU A 423 20.70 -48.24 -10.51
N LEU A 424 21.57 -47.37 -10.00
CA LEU A 424 22.73 -47.78 -9.23
C LEU A 424 22.32 -48.49 -7.92
N VAL A 425 21.30 -47.98 -7.23
CA VAL A 425 20.74 -48.62 -6.03
C VAL A 425 20.18 -49.99 -6.36
N GLU A 426 19.36 -50.10 -7.41
CA GLU A 426 18.78 -51.38 -7.85
C GLU A 426 19.87 -52.41 -8.21
N LYS A 427 20.91 -51.98 -8.95
CA LYS A 427 22.04 -52.85 -9.29
C LYS A 427 22.85 -53.26 -8.06
N ALA A 428 23.02 -52.35 -7.10
CA ALA A 428 23.72 -52.64 -5.85
C ALA A 428 22.95 -53.64 -4.97
N GLU A 429 21.62 -53.51 -4.90
CA GLU A 429 20.75 -54.48 -4.21
C GLU A 429 20.80 -55.86 -4.87
N ALA A 430 20.76 -55.93 -6.20
CA ALA A 430 20.90 -57.19 -6.92
C ALA A 430 22.28 -57.86 -6.70
N PHE A 431 23.34 -57.04 -6.70
CA PHE A 431 24.69 -57.52 -6.36
C PHE A 431 24.78 -58.03 -4.92
N ALA A 432 24.18 -57.32 -3.96
CA ALA A 432 24.13 -57.74 -2.55
C ALA A 432 23.30 -59.02 -2.35
N ALA A 433 22.28 -59.25 -3.19
CA ALA A 433 21.50 -60.48 -3.23
C ALA A 433 22.24 -61.67 -3.87
N GLY A 434 23.47 -61.47 -4.37
CA GLY A 434 24.34 -62.52 -4.87
C GLY A 434 24.48 -62.57 -6.39
N ASP A 435 23.83 -61.68 -7.15
CA ASP A 435 24.04 -61.61 -8.60
C ASP A 435 25.33 -60.83 -8.93
N LEU A 436 26.39 -61.58 -9.20
CA LEU A 436 27.69 -60.99 -9.54
C LEU A 436 27.75 -60.47 -10.99
N ASN A 437 26.75 -60.70 -11.85
CA ASN A 437 26.72 -60.29 -13.27
C ASN A 437 26.10 -58.91 -13.52
N VAL A 438 25.79 -58.19 -12.46
CA VAL A 438 25.15 -56.88 -12.56
C VAL A 438 26.21 -55.79 -12.63
N PHE A 439 26.16 -54.95 -13.66
CA PHE A 439 26.99 -53.75 -13.78
C PHE A 439 26.09 -52.53 -13.98
N ALA A 440 26.42 -51.42 -13.33
CA ALA A 440 25.72 -50.16 -13.51
C ALA A 440 26.27 -49.41 -14.73
N GLN A 441 25.40 -48.78 -15.53
CA GLN A 441 25.88 -47.96 -16.65
C GLN A 441 26.30 -46.57 -16.15
N PRO A 442 27.46 -46.03 -16.58
CA PRO A 442 27.85 -44.66 -16.21
C PRO A 442 26.95 -43.64 -16.93
N GLN A 443 25.90 -43.18 -16.25
CA GLN A 443 24.95 -42.19 -16.74
C GLN A 443 24.78 -41.03 -15.75
N GLY A 444 24.28 -39.88 -16.23
CA GLY A 444 24.01 -38.71 -15.37
C GLY A 444 25.16 -37.70 -15.28
N THR A 445 25.36 -37.14 -14.09
CA THR A 445 26.44 -36.17 -13.82
C THR A 445 27.80 -36.85 -13.68
N ARG A 446 28.88 -36.06 -13.56
CA ARG A 446 30.22 -36.60 -13.39
C ARG A 446 30.34 -37.47 -12.12
N GLU A 447 29.67 -37.06 -11.06
CA GLU A 447 29.65 -37.72 -9.76
C GLU A 447 28.94 -39.07 -9.84
N THR A 448 27.76 -39.13 -10.49
CA THR A 448 27.02 -40.39 -10.64
C THR A 448 27.74 -41.37 -11.55
N GLN A 449 28.39 -40.90 -12.62
CA GLN A 449 29.27 -41.72 -13.47
C GLN A 449 30.45 -42.29 -12.68
N THR A 450 31.12 -41.45 -11.88
CA THR A 450 32.24 -41.87 -11.02
C THR A 450 31.80 -42.94 -10.01
N LEU A 451 30.58 -42.82 -9.47
CA LEU A 451 30.01 -43.78 -8.55
C LEU A 451 29.71 -45.12 -9.23
N ALA A 452 29.12 -45.09 -10.43
CA ALA A 452 28.89 -46.28 -11.26
C ALA A 452 30.21 -47.01 -11.59
N ASP A 453 31.24 -46.26 -11.99
CA ASP A 453 32.56 -46.83 -12.27
C ASP A 453 33.20 -47.47 -11.02
N SER A 454 33.07 -46.81 -9.87
CA SER A 454 33.60 -47.32 -8.60
C SER A 454 32.87 -48.59 -8.16
N PHE A 455 31.55 -48.62 -8.29
CA PHE A 455 30.73 -49.81 -8.06
C PHE A 455 31.14 -50.97 -8.99
N ASN A 456 31.31 -50.70 -10.29
CA ASN A 456 31.74 -51.70 -11.26
C ASN A 456 33.15 -52.24 -10.97
N LYS A 457 34.07 -51.40 -10.47
CA LYS A 457 35.40 -51.83 -10.01
C LYS A 457 35.30 -52.75 -8.80
N LEU A 458 34.41 -52.47 -7.85
CA LEU A 458 34.16 -53.31 -6.67
C LEU A 458 33.67 -54.70 -7.09
N ILE A 459 32.70 -54.78 -8.01
CA ILE A 459 32.20 -56.06 -8.54
C ILE A 459 33.33 -56.90 -9.15
N LYS A 460 34.19 -56.26 -9.96
CA LYS A 460 35.36 -56.94 -10.56
C LYS A 460 36.33 -57.48 -9.50
N GLN A 461 36.56 -56.71 -8.43
CA GLN A 461 37.42 -57.15 -7.33
C GLN A 461 36.81 -58.34 -6.58
N VAL A 462 35.52 -58.29 -6.24
CA VAL A 462 34.83 -59.39 -5.54
C VAL A 462 34.81 -60.67 -6.38
N ARG A 463 34.51 -60.58 -7.69
CA ARG A 463 34.61 -61.72 -8.60
C ARG A 463 36.00 -62.35 -8.63
N ASN A 464 37.04 -61.52 -8.68
CA ASN A 464 38.42 -61.99 -8.70
C ASN A 464 38.78 -62.70 -7.38
N LEU A 465 38.32 -62.17 -6.23
CA LEU A 465 38.51 -62.82 -4.92
C LEU A 465 37.79 -64.17 -4.85
N LEU A 466 36.53 -64.25 -5.30
CA LEU A 466 35.76 -65.50 -5.33
C LEU A 466 36.38 -66.52 -6.28
N SER A 467 36.82 -66.11 -7.47
CA SER A 467 37.52 -67.01 -8.41
C SER A 467 38.85 -67.52 -7.85
N LYS A 468 39.61 -66.67 -7.15
CA LYS A 468 40.82 -67.09 -6.42
C LYS A 468 40.49 -68.05 -5.27
N GLN A 469 39.37 -67.85 -4.59
CA GLN A 469 38.90 -68.74 -3.53
C GLN A 469 38.46 -70.10 -4.10
N GLU A 470 37.70 -70.14 -5.19
CA GLU A 470 37.37 -71.39 -5.90
C GLU A 470 38.63 -72.14 -6.35
N LEU A 471 39.62 -71.43 -6.91
CA LEU A 471 40.92 -72.00 -7.26
C LEU A 471 41.68 -72.53 -6.03
N ALA A 472 41.62 -71.83 -4.90
CA ALA A 472 42.22 -72.27 -3.64
C ALA A 472 41.49 -73.49 -3.06
N THR A 473 40.17 -73.53 -3.12
CA THR A 473 39.35 -74.67 -2.69
C THR A 473 39.55 -75.88 -3.61
N GLN A 474 39.64 -75.68 -4.93
CA GLN A 474 40.02 -76.74 -5.86
C GLN A 474 41.42 -77.26 -5.58
N ARG A 475 42.39 -76.38 -5.33
CA ARG A 475 43.75 -76.77 -4.90
C ARG A 475 43.72 -77.56 -3.59
N ALA A 476 42.97 -77.10 -2.59
CA ALA A 476 42.84 -77.80 -1.31
C ALA A 476 42.14 -79.15 -1.44
N ASN A 477 41.09 -79.26 -2.25
CA ASN A 477 40.40 -80.52 -2.53
C ASN A 477 41.32 -81.51 -3.26
N VAL A 478 42.11 -81.05 -4.24
CA VAL A 478 43.10 -81.91 -4.92
C VAL A 478 44.17 -82.38 -3.92
N ILE A 479 44.67 -81.48 -3.06
CA ILE A 479 45.64 -81.86 -2.02
C ILE A 479 45.03 -82.83 -1.00
N ALA A 480 43.79 -82.62 -0.56
CA ALA A 480 43.09 -83.49 0.38
C ALA A 480 42.78 -84.86 -0.22
N GLU A 481 42.34 -84.92 -1.48
CA GLU A 481 42.13 -86.16 -2.23
C GLU A 481 43.45 -86.93 -2.33
N ILE A 482 44.55 -86.25 -2.70
CA ILE A 482 45.91 -86.82 -2.71
C ILE A 482 46.36 -87.29 -1.32
N SER A 483 46.04 -86.55 -0.26
CA SER A 483 46.46 -86.86 1.12
C SER A 483 45.61 -87.96 1.78
N SER A 484 44.38 -88.18 1.29
CA SER A 484 43.45 -89.20 1.80
C SER A 484 43.69 -90.60 1.21
N ALA A 485 44.53 -90.71 0.18
CA ALA A 485 45.04 -91.98 -0.30
C ALA A 485 45.92 -92.62 0.79
N ARG A 486 45.31 -93.46 1.64
CA ARG A 486 46.03 -94.28 2.62
C ARG A 486 46.94 -95.25 1.87
N THR A 487 48.22 -94.91 1.77
CA THR A 487 49.24 -95.72 1.13
C THR A 487 49.56 -96.95 1.98
N ILE A 488 49.16 -98.14 1.52
CA ILE A 488 49.59 -99.41 2.14
C ILE A 488 50.39 -100.31 1.18
N ASN A 489 50.37 -100.08 -0.15
CA ASN A 489 51.13 -100.90 -1.12
C ASN A 489 51.87 -100.08 -2.20
N GLN A 490 52.99 -100.63 -2.70
CA GLN A 490 53.92 -100.01 -3.65
C GLN A 490 53.32 -99.75 -5.05
N GLU A 491 52.26 -100.47 -5.42
CA GLU A 491 51.58 -100.33 -6.71
C GLU A 491 50.58 -99.14 -6.73
N ASP A 492 49.99 -98.79 -5.57
CA ASP A 492 49.05 -97.67 -5.42
C ASP A 492 49.75 -96.29 -5.44
N LEU A 493 51.07 -96.26 -5.14
CA LEU A 493 51.88 -95.05 -5.19
C LEU A 493 51.97 -94.51 -6.62
N TYR A 494 52.29 -95.37 -7.60
CA TYR A 494 52.44 -94.94 -9.00
C TYR A 494 51.14 -94.37 -9.58
N GLN A 495 49.99 -94.96 -9.24
CA GLN A 495 48.68 -94.48 -9.69
C GLN A 495 48.32 -93.13 -9.06
N THR A 496 48.49 -93.02 -7.74
CA THR A 496 48.22 -91.78 -6.99
C THR A 496 49.14 -90.63 -7.46
N PHE A 497 50.41 -90.91 -7.74
CA PHE A 497 51.36 -89.92 -8.25
C PHE A 497 51.10 -89.50 -9.69
N ASN A 498 50.72 -90.43 -10.57
CA ASN A 498 50.33 -90.07 -11.93
C ASN A 498 49.08 -89.18 -11.93
N GLN A 499 48.08 -89.49 -11.07
CA GLN A 499 46.94 -88.60 -10.89
C GLN A 499 47.34 -87.23 -10.29
N ALA A 500 48.22 -87.21 -9.29
CA ALA A 500 48.74 -85.97 -8.71
C ALA A 500 49.48 -85.12 -9.75
N LEU A 501 50.35 -85.72 -10.58
CA LEU A 501 51.05 -85.07 -11.68
C LEU A 501 50.07 -84.50 -12.72
N GLN A 502 49.07 -85.29 -13.10
CA GLN A 502 48.09 -84.92 -14.12
C GLN A 502 47.19 -83.76 -13.66
N LYS A 503 46.75 -83.77 -12.39
CA LYS A 503 45.91 -82.71 -11.81
C LYS A 503 46.73 -81.46 -11.41
N SER A 504 47.98 -81.61 -10.97
CA SER A 504 48.81 -80.47 -10.50
C SER A 504 49.46 -79.68 -11.62
N ARG A 505 49.75 -80.30 -12.77
CA ARG A 505 50.36 -79.66 -13.95
C ARG A 505 49.58 -78.41 -14.41
N PRO A 506 48.24 -78.45 -14.63
CA PRO A 506 47.49 -77.25 -15.01
C PRO A 506 47.36 -76.22 -13.86
N LEU A 507 47.38 -76.65 -12.59
CA LEU A 507 47.21 -75.76 -11.43
C LEU A 507 48.45 -74.92 -11.11
N LEU A 508 49.64 -75.43 -11.43
CA LEU A 508 50.93 -74.75 -11.25
C LEU A 508 51.36 -73.94 -12.49
N GLY A 509 50.64 -74.08 -13.61
CA GLY A 509 50.93 -73.34 -14.85
C GLY A 509 52.25 -73.72 -15.51
N VAL A 510 52.74 -74.94 -15.28
CA VAL A 510 54.04 -75.41 -15.80
C VAL A 510 53.85 -76.38 -16.96
N GLU A 511 54.69 -76.26 -18.00
CA GLU A 511 54.62 -77.13 -19.17
C GLU A 511 54.97 -78.58 -18.85
N ARG A 512 55.85 -78.83 -17.87
CA ARG A 512 56.28 -80.17 -17.49
C ARG A 512 56.51 -80.24 -15.98
N LEU A 513 55.98 -81.29 -15.37
CA LEU A 513 56.17 -81.59 -13.96
C LEU A 513 56.67 -83.04 -13.88
N THR A 514 57.81 -83.24 -13.22
CA THR A 514 58.43 -84.56 -13.04
C THR A 514 58.69 -84.78 -11.55
N ILE A 515 58.39 -85.98 -11.07
CA ILE A 515 58.67 -86.40 -9.69
C ILE A 515 59.71 -87.51 -9.79
N HIS A 516 60.83 -87.34 -9.08
CA HIS A 516 61.92 -88.31 -9.04
C HIS A 516 61.96 -88.98 -7.67
N PHE A 517 62.01 -90.31 -7.64
CA PHE A 517 62.18 -91.08 -6.43
C PHE A 517 63.64 -91.48 -6.29
N PHE A 518 64.17 -91.24 -5.11
CA PHE A 518 65.48 -91.75 -4.72
C PHE A 518 65.24 -92.76 -3.61
N ASN A 519 65.82 -93.95 -3.77
CA ASN A 519 65.94 -94.89 -2.69
C ASN A 519 66.88 -94.30 -1.61
N PRO A 520 66.78 -94.75 -0.34
CA PRO A 520 67.63 -94.23 0.73
C PRO A 520 69.14 -94.42 0.48
N ASP A 521 69.51 -95.33 -0.41
CA ASP A 521 70.88 -95.60 -0.87
C ASP A 521 71.31 -94.76 -2.08
N GLY A 522 70.46 -93.84 -2.56
CA GLY A 522 70.72 -92.93 -3.67
C GLY A 522 70.46 -93.52 -5.06
N SER A 523 70.00 -94.77 -5.18
CA SER A 523 69.59 -95.35 -6.46
C SER A 523 68.22 -94.82 -6.91
N THR A 524 68.03 -94.65 -8.22
CA THR A 524 66.77 -94.15 -8.81
C THR A 524 65.95 -95.31 -9.39
N TYR A 525 64.63 -95.20 -9.33
CA TYR A 525 63.69 -96.06 -10.06
C TYR A 525 63.40 -95.50 -11.45
#